data_AF-A0A7M3ZMD1-F1
#
_entry.id   AF-A0A7M3ZMD1-F1
#
_cell.length_a   1.000
_cell.length_b   1.000
_cell.length_c   1.000
_cell.angle_alpha   90.00
_cell.angle_beta   90.00
_cell.angle_gamma   90.00
#
_symmetry.space_group_name_H-M   'P 1'
#
loop_
_entity.id
_entity.type
_entity.pdbx_description
1 polymer ?
#
loop_
_entity_poly.entity_id
_entity_poly.type
_entity_poly.pdbx_seq_one_letter_code
_entity_poly.pdbx_strand_id
1 'polypeptide(L)'
;MVREPSVVDVDELTDYINEVVKVEGQLISWVEDPYNSGDDRLDAIIDDGTGVVELRWFRPAELPPIGTNVTVIGDVIEYEGRMWLQALGAGAMNWDKDDIPDAPLLAISDVALNPEDYDGQVIQLSGFMSKSIAPDVAFGTAKLGDHPNYGNSNHQIGMTIHSATGEWIEAGSKVTVQGVLSYQQRELRWNLAVQGPEIVIDRNHPIEIPLLDWSSQSTWMYSSGRTVDVAGTLSISDGKWQLEGSSGSPLCVLPSQQDLDSADSLNGSDIRMRGRLVWNTASSSWCLDKGDQSSPNLVATSSIDDLLVMLSANPSVIFNNPGQVYTVSAFMKYALEPSVEDESAYFTDSQGYTPGWTSIAVTIPGPRATWLEAGQAVTA
;
A
#
# COMPACT_ATOMS: atom_id res chain seq x y z
N MET A 1 -37.79 -19.60 -21.28
CA MET A 1 -36.96 -19.01 -22.34
C MET A 1 -36.12 -17.96 -21.67
N VAL A 2 -34.85 -18.27 -21.38
CA VAL A 2 -33.93 -17.31 -20.75
C VAL A 2 -33.48 -16.37 -21.85
N ARG A 3 -33.80 -15.07 -21.72
CA ARG A 3 -33.33 -14.04 -22.65
C ARG A 3 -31.86 -13.79 -22.31
N GLU A 4 -30.97 -13.83 -23.30
CA GLU A 4 -29.60 -13.39 -23.06
C GLU A 4 -29.59 -11.92 -22.64
N PRO A 5 -28.77 -11.53 -21.65
CA PRO A 5 -28.61 -10.14 -21.25
C PRO A 5 -28.15 -9.28 -22.44
N SER A 6 -28.67 -8.06 -22.52
CA SER A 6 -28.24 -7.08 -23.53
C SER A 6 -26.84 -6.55 -23.20
N VAL A 7 -26.04 -6.28 -24.23
CA VAL A 7 -24.82 -5.48 -24.11
C VAL A 7 -25.23 -4.01 -23.98
N VAL A 8 -24.65 -3.32 -23.00
CA VAL A 8 -24.99 -1.94 -22.61
C VAL A 8 -23.69 -1.18 -22.33
N ASP A 9 -23.63 0.09 -22.73
CA ASP A 9 -22.51 1.00 -22.44
C ASP A 9 -22.61 1.53 -21.00
N VAL A 10 -21.48 1.86 -20.38
CA VAL A 10 -21.40 2.26 -18.97
C VAL A 10 -22.21 3.53 -18.69
N ASP A 11 -22.24 4.49 -19.62
CA ASP A 11 -23.01 5.73 -19.47
C ASP A 11 -24.53 5.55 -19.56
N GLU A 12 -25.00 4.41 -20.08
CA GLU A 12 -26.41 4.04 -20.19
C GLU A 12 -26.92 3.19 -19.01
N LEU A 13 -26.06 2.76 -18.09
CA LEU A 13 -26.42 1.85 -17.00
C LEU A 13 -27.57 2.35 -16.10
N THR A 14 -27.80 3.67 -16.04
CA THR A 14 -28.92 4.25 -15.29
C THR A 14 -30.29 3.77 -15.77
N ASP A 15 -30.38 3.33 -17.03
CA ASP A 15 -31.64 2.87 -17.63
C ASP A 15 -31.94 1.39 -17.33
N TYR A 16 -30.98 0.68 -16.72
CA TYR A 16 -31.01 -0.77 -16.52
C TYR A 16 -30.93 -1.17 -15.03
N ILE A 17 -31.30 -0.28 -14.10
CA ILE A 17 -31.25 -0.55 -12.65
C ILE A 17 -32.12 -1.76 -12.28
N ASN A 18 -31.53 -2.71 -11.54
CA ASN A 18 -32.08 -4.02 -11.20
C ASN A 18 -32.28 -4.97 -12.40
N GLU A 19 -31.61 -4.72 -13.53
CA GLU A 19 -31.55 -5.65 -14.65
C GLU A 19 -30.17 -6.30 -14.77
N VAL A 20 -30.13 -7.50 -15.36
CA VAL A 20 -28.88 -8.17 -15.73
C VAL A 20 -28.45 -7.64 -17.09
N VAL A 21 -27.22 -7.12 -17.18
CA VAL A 21 -26.62 -6.60 -18.42
C VAL A 21 -25.27 -7.25 -18.69
N LYS A 22 -24.77 -7.09 -19.92
CA LYS A 22 -23.36 -7.30 -20.26
C LYS A 22 -22.70 -5.95 -20.51
N VAL A 23 -21.48 -5.77 -20.02
CA VAL A 23 -20.62 -4.62 -20.36
C VAL A 23 -19.34 -5.17 -20.98
N GLU A 24 -18.92 -4.58 -22.10
CA GLU A 24 -17.68 -4.91 -22.79
C GLU A 24 -16.70 -3.75 -22.62
N GLY A 25 -15.52 -4.01 -22.04
CA GLY A 25 -14.55 -2.96 -21.77
C GLY A 25 -13.21 -3.51 -21.31
N GLN A 26 -12.26 -2.62 -21.05
CA GLN A 26 -10.93 -2.95 -20.58
C GLN A 26 -10.91 -3.10 -19.05
N LEU A 27 -10.32 -4.19 -18.56
CA LEU A 27 -10.04 -4.38 -17.14
C LEU A 27 -8.86 -3.49 -16.70
N ILE A 28 -9.12 -2.40 -15.99
CA ILE A 28 -8.06 -1.45 -15.60
C ILE A 28 -7.45 -1.75 -14.23
N SER A 29 -8.23 -2.32 -13.31
CA SER A 29 -7.74 -2.76 -11.99
C SER A 29 -8.70 -3.74 -11.32
N TRP A 30 -8.20 -4.55 -10.40
CA TRP A 30 -9.03 -5.37 -9.51
C TRP A 30 -8.43 -5.46 -8.10
N VAL A 31 -9.25 -5.80 -7.11
CA VAL A 31 -8.82 -6.00 -5.72
C VAL A 31 -9.55 -7.20 -5.15
N GLU A 32 -8.80 -8.21 -4.70
CA GLU A 32 -9.33 -9.31 -3.89
C GLU A 32 -9.51 -8.86 -2.44
N ASP A 33 -10.63 -9.26 -1.84
CA ASP A 33 -10.99 -8.95 -0.46
C ASP A 33 -10.66 -7.49 -0.06
N PRO A 34 -11.31 -6.50 -0.72
CA PRO A 34 -10.94 -5.09 -0.59
C PRO A 34 -11.06 -4.53 0.83
N TYR A 35 -11.72 -5.26 1.75
CA TYR A 35 -11.90 -4.88 3.14
C TYR A 35 -11.16 -5.80 4.12
N ASN A 36 -10.38 -6.77 3.61
CA ASN A 36 -9.71 -7.79 4.41
C ASN A 36 -10.70 -8.47 5.41
N SER A 37 -11.93 -8.71 4.96
CA SER A 37 -13.02 -9.27 5.78
C SER A 37 -13.06 -10.81 5.73
N GLY A 38 -12.24 -11.42 4.87
CA GLY A 38 -12.26 -12.85 4.59
C GLY A 38 -13.39 -13.27 3.64
N ASP A 39 -14.04 -12.30 2.98
CA ASP A 39 -15.09 -12.57 2.01
C ASP A 39 -14.51 -12.98 0.66
N ASP A 40 -15.13 -13.96 0.02
CA ASP A 40 -14.79 -14.39 -1.34
C ASP A 40 -15.37 -13.42 -2.38
N ARG A 41 -14.88 -12.18 -2.34
CA ARG A 41 -15.31 -11.04 -3.14
C ARG A 41 -14.11 -10.39 -3.82
N LEU A 42 -14.31 -10.03 -5.09
CA LEU A 42 -13.40 -9.24 -5.88
C LEU A 42 -14.12 -8.01 -6.44
N ASP A 43 -13.47 -6.85 -6.33
CA ASP A 43 -13.93 -5.61 -6.96
C ASP A 43 -13.04 -5.33 -8.16
N ALA A 44 -13.59 -5.47 -9.37
CA ALA A 44 -12.92 -5.14 -10.63
C ALA A 44 -13.44 -3.80 -11.18
N ILE A 45 -12.58 -3.07 -11.87
CA ILE A 45 -12.91 -1.80 -12.52
C ILE A 45 -12.76 -1.98 -14.03
N ILE A 46 -13.84 -1.66 -14.75
CA ILE A 46 -13.96 -1.82 -16.20
C ILE A 46 -14.17 -0.44 -16.82
N ASP A 47 -13.40 -0.12 -17.86
CA ASP A 47 -13.53 1.09 -18.68
C ASP A 47 -13.93 0.71 -20.11
N ASP A 48 -15.07 1.20 -20.58
CA ASP A 48 -15.56 0.96 -21.94
C ASP A 48 -15.31 2.14 -22.90
N GLY A 49 -14.67 3.21 -22.42
CA GLY A 49 -14.45 4.47 -23.13
C GLY A 49 -15.59 5.48 -23.01
N THR A 50 -16.77 5.09 -22.53
CA THR A 50 -17.90 6.00 -22.19
C THR A 50 -17.91 6.35 -20.70
N GLY A 51 -17.43 5.43 -19.87
CA GLY A 51 -17.29 5.62 -18.44
C GLY A 51 -16.56 4.45 -17.76
N VAL A 52 -16.60 4.46 -16.44
CA VAL A 52 -15.98 3.43 -15.61
C VAL A 52 -17.01 2.81 -14.67
N VAL A 53 -17.04 1.48 -14.58
CA VAL A 53 -17.96 0.74 -13.70
C VAL A 53 -17.21 -0.24 -12.80
N GLU A 54 -17.67 -0.36 -11.55
CA GLU A 54 -17.23 -1.37 -10.60
C GLU A 54 -18.02 -2.67 -10.80
N LEU A 55 -17.35 -3.80 -10.97
CA LEU A 55 -17.92 -5.14 -10.86
C LEU A 55 -17.58 -5.74 -9.50
N ARG A 56 -18.61 -5.98 -8.69
CA ARG A 56 -18.53 -6.75 -7.44
C ARG A 56 -18.82 -8.21 -7.71
N TRP A 57 -17.76 -9.00 -7.78
CA TRP A 57 -17.80 -10.39 -8.16
C TRP A 57 -17.58 -11.30 -6.95
N PHE A 58 -18.60 -12.09 -6.59
CA PHE A 58 -18.50 -13.07 -5.51
C PHE A 58 -18.20 -14.46 -6.05
N ARG A 59 -17.29 -15.20 -5.38
CA ARG A 59 -16.75 -16.49 -5.82
C ARG A 59 -16.15 -16.37 -7.23
N PRO A 60 -15.14 -15.50 -7.40
CA PRO A 60 -14.49 -15.27 -8.68
C PRO A 60 -13.79 -16.52 -9.21
N ALA A 61 -13.55 -16.53 -10.52
CA ALA A 61 -12.71 -17.51 -11.18
C ALA A 61 -11.29 -16.93 -11.41
N GLU A 62 -10.53 -17.54 -12.31
CA GLU A 62 -9.29 -16.97 -12.83
C GLU A 62 -9.52 -15.54 -13.33
N LEU A 63 -8.50 -14.69 -13.24
CA LEU A 63 -8.54 -13.30 -13.71
C LEU A 63 -7.53 -13.13 -14.85
N PRO A 64 -7.86 -12.36 -15.89
CA PRO A 64 -6.87 -11.97 -16.87
C PRO A 64 -5.94 -10.88 -16.32
N PRO A 65 -4.76 -10.69 -16.93
CA PRO A 65 -3.92 -9.53 -16.64
C PRO A 65 -4.65 -8.22 -16.89
N ILE A 66 -4.29 -7.16 -16.17
CA ILE A 66 -4.83 -5.82 -16.44
C ILE A 66 -4.55 -5.36 -17.87
N GLY A 67 -5.49 -4.59 -18.40
CA GLY A 67 -5.54 -4.16 -19.79
C GLY A 67 -6.24 -5.11 -20.75
N THR A 68 -6.63 -6.30 -20.27
CA THR A 68 -7.39 -7.27 -21.07
C THR A 68 -8.80 -6.75 -21.34
N ASN A 69 -9.26 -6.88 -22.58
CA ASN A 69 -10.66 -6.62 -22.90
C ASN A 69 -11.51 -7.77 -22.37
N VAL A 70 -12.55 -7.42 -21.60
CA VAL A 70 -13.42 -8.37 -20.91
C VAL A 70 -14.87 -8.09 -21.23
N THR A 71 -15.68 -9.14 -21.25
CA THR A 71 -17.14 -9.05 -21.17
C THR A 71 -17.56 -9.42 -19.75
N VAL A 72 -18.11 -8.46 -19.02
CA VAL A 72 -18.65 -8.68 -17.67
C VAL A 72 -20.16 -8.77 -17.69
N ILE A 73 -20.72 -9.64 -16.85
CA ILE A 73 -22.16 -9.88 -16.74
C ILE A 73 -22.55 -9.74 -15.26
N GLY A 74 -23.53 -8.87 -14.98
CA GLY A 74 -24.00 -8.64 -13.62
C GLY A 74 -25.33 -7.90 -13.54
N ASP A 75 -25.93 -7.94 -12.36
CA ASP A 75 -27.08 -7.12 -11.98
C ASP A 75 -26.62 -5.68 -11.77
N VAL A 76 -27.27 -4.70 -12.41
CA VAL A 76 -27.02 -3.29 -12.15
C VAL A 76 -27.65 -2.91 -10.82
N ILE A 77 -26.82 -2.49 -9.86
CA ILE A 77 -27.27 -2.05 -8.54
C ILE A 77 -27.02 -0.55 -8.42
N GLU A 78 -28.04 0.17 -7.95
CA GLU A 78 -27.92 1.57 -7.52
C GLU A 78 -28.20 1.65 -6.02
N TYR A 79 -27.30 2.31 -5.30
CA TYR A 79 -27.46 2.58 -3.87
C TYR A 79 -26.81 3.90 -3.52
N GLU A 80 -27.61 4.82 -2.96
CA GLU A 80 -27.18 6.15 -2.53
C GLU A 80 -26.42 6.93 -3.63
N GLY A 81 -26.86 6.80 -4.89
CA GLY A 81 -26.26 7.46 -6.04
C GLY A 81 -24.97 6.82 -6.56
N ARG A 82 -24.53 5.69 -5.97
CA ARG A 82 -23.43 4.86 -6.51
C ARG A 82 -24.00 3.71 -7.31
N MET A 83 -23.41 3.43 -8.46
CA MET A 83 -23.80 2.31 -9.32
C MET A 83 -22.65 1.33 -9.48
N TRP A 84 -22.98 0.04 -9.49
CA TRP A 84 -22.03 -1.04 -9.76
C TRP A 84 -22.76 -2.24 -10.38
N LEU A 85 -22.00 -3.12 -11.01
CA LEU A 85 -22.47 -4.44 -11.43
C LEU A 85 -22.22 -5.44 -10.31
N GLN A 86 -23.21 -6.26 -9.97
CA GLN A 86 -23.05 -7.34 -9.01
C GLN A 86 -23.19 -8.69 -9.70
N ALA A 87 -22.24 -9.58 -9.46
CA ALA A 87 -22.25 -10.90 -10.08
C ALA A 87 -21.88 -12.02 -9.10
N LEU A 88 -22.44 -13.21 -9.34
CA LEU A 88 -22.24 -14.40 -8.51
C LEU A 88 -21.71 -15.57 -9.35
N GLY A 89 -20.54 -16.09 -8.97
CA GLY A 89 -19.96 -17.31 -9.53
C GLY A 89 -19.15 -17.10 -10.81
N ALA A 90 -18.45 -18.16 -11.23
CA ALA A 90 -17.37 -18.15 -12.22
C ALA A 90 -17.68 -17.63 -13.64
N GLY A 91 -18.95 -17.37 -14.00
CA GLY A 91 -19.34 -16.94 -15.36
C GLY A 91 -19.49 -15.42 -15.54
N ALA A 92 -19.10 -14.63 -14.54
CA ALA A 92 -19.33 -13.19 -14.53
C ALA A 92 -18.37 -12.38 -15.40
N MET A 93 -17.20 -12.92 -15.73
CA MET A 93 -16.19 -12.27 -16.57
C MET A 93 -15.69 -13.27 -17.60
N ASN A 94 -15.64 -12.84 -18.87
CA ASN A 94 -15.17 -13.66 -19.98
C ASN A 94 -14.18 -12.85 -20.82
N TRP A 95 -13.14 -13.53 -21.33
CA TRP A 95 -12.13 -12.97 -22.24
C TRP A 95 -11.55 -14.11 -23.07
N ASP A 96 -11.06 -13.77 -24.26
CA ASP A 96 -10.27 -14.65 -25.10
C ASP A 96 -8.78 -14.33 -24.99
N LYS A 97 -7.95 -15.23 -25.49
CA LYS A 97 -6.49 -15.02 -25.49
C LYS A 97 -6.07 -13.80 -26.30
N ASP A 98 -6.80 -13.50 -27.38
CA ASP A 98 -6.51 -12.39 -28.28
C ASP A 98 -6.92 -11.03 -27.67
N ASP A 99 -7.67 -11.03 -26.56
CA ASP A 99 -8.06 -9.84 -25.81
C ASP A 99 -6.99 -9.35 -24.83
N ILE A 100 -5.98 -10.20 -24.55
CA ILE A 100 -4.87 -9.85 -23.66
C ILE A 100 -3.95 -8.87 -24.40
N PRO A 101 -3.64 -7.69 -23.82
CA PRO A 101 -2.86 -6.67 -24.49
C PRO A 101 -1.41 -7.14 -24.70
N ASP A 102 -0.78 -6.66 -25.77
CA ASP A 102 0.67 -6.73 -25.89
C ASP A 102 1.28 -5.74 -24.89
N ALA A 103 2.08 -6.26 -23.97
CA ALA A 103 2.68 -5.50 -22.87
C ALA A 103 4.20 -5.48 -23.05
N PRO A 104 4.76 -4.56 -23.86
CA PRO A 104 6.19 -4.54 -24.14
C PRO A 104 7.00 -4.24 -22.88
N LEU A 105 8.12 -4.94 -22.72
CA LEU A 105 9.10 -4.66 -21.68
C LEU A 105 9.96 -3.46 -22.08
N LEU A 106 9.86 -2.38 -21.31
CA LEU A 106 10.54 -1.11 -21.54
C LEU A 106 11.52 -0.80 -20.40
N ALA A 107 12.54 0.01 -20.70
CA ALA A 107 13.36 0.62 -19.66
C ALA A 107 12.66 1.86 -19.09
N ILE A 108 12.83 2.11 -17.78
CA ILE A 108 12.26 3.30 -17.12
C ILE A 108 12.74 4.59 -17.78
N SER A 109 13.98 4.62 -18.28
CA SER A 109 14.53 5.76 -19.03
C SER A 109 13.81 6.02 -20.35
N ASP A 110 13.35 4.97 -21.04
CA ASP A 110 12.67 5.12 -22.33
C ASP A 110 11.29 5.75 -22.13
N VAL A 111 10.56 5.28 -21.10
CA VAL A 111 9.29 5.89 -20.70
C VAL A 111 9.49 7.32 -20.19
N ALA A 112 10.57 7.59 -19.44
CA ALA A 112 10.84 8.92 -18.91
C ALA A 112 11.12 9.97 -19.99
N LEU A 113 11.62 9.56 -21.17
CA LEU A 113 11.86 10.49 -22.28
C LEU A 113 10.56 11.04 -22.84
N ASN A 114 9.57 10.19 -23.10
CA ASN A 114 8.27 10.56 -23.67
C ASN A 114 7.13 9.77 -23.00
N PRO A 115 6.74 10.09 -21.75
CA PRO A 115 5.74 9.31 -21.04
C PRO A 115 4.33 9.41 -21.65
N GLU A 116 4.04 10.50 -22.36
CA GLU A 116 2.77 10.71 -23.08
C GLU A 116 2.55 9.66 -24.18
N ASP A 117 3.62 9.12 -24.79
CA ASP A 117 3.52 8.07 -25.82
C ASP A 117 2.98 6.74 -25.24
N TYR A 118 2.94 6.61 -23.91
CA TYR A 118 2.53 5.41 -23.19
C TYR A 118 1.29 5.65 -22.29
N ASP A 119 0.68 6.84 -22.33
CA ASP A 119 -0.51 7.14 -21.52
C ASP A 119 -1.68 6.22 -21.89
N GLY A 120 -2.30 5.61 -20.88
CA GLY A 120 -3.35 4.60 -21.02
C GLY A 120 -2.87 3.25 -21.56
N GLN A 121 -1.59 3.07 -21.85
CA GLN A 121 -1.06 1.81 -22.37
C GLN A 121 -0.62 0.87 -21.25
N VAL A 122 -0.75 -0.41 -21.55
CA VAL A 122 -0.25 -1.50 -20.69
C VAL A 122 1.21 -1.74 -21.07
N ILE A 123 2.11 -1.50 -20.12
CA ILE A 123 3.55 -1.66 -20.32
C ILE A 123 4.14 -2.52 -19.22
N GLN A 124 5.28 -3.16 -19.51
CA GLN A 124 6.09 -3.84 -18.52
C GLN A 124 7.34 -3.03 -18.21
N LEU A 125 7.66 -2.89 -16.92
CA LEU A 125 8.89 -2.25 -16.46
C LEU A 125 9.66 -3.18 -15.54
N SER A 126 10.99 -3.19 -15.66
CA SER A 126 11.88 -3.83 -14.69
C SER A 126 12.68 -2.78 -13.94
N GLY A 127 12.77 -2.92 -12.61
CA GLY A 127 13.48 -1.99 -11.76
C GLY A 127 13.55 -2.47 -10.31
N PHE A 128 13.83 -1.54 -9.41
CA PHE A 128 14.04 -1.83 -7.99
C PHE A 128 12.99 -1.15 -7.12
N MET A 129 12.47 -1.90 -6.16
CA MET A 129 11.45 -1.41 -5.23
C MET A 129 12.04 -0.41 -4.22
N SER A 130 11.41 0.76 -4.06
CA SER A 130 11.90 1.80 -3.14
C SER A 130 11.65 1.50 -1.66
N LYS A 131 10.63 0.71 -1.35
CA LYS A 131 10.24 0.32 0.02
C LYS A 131 9.67 -1.10 0.04
N SER A 132 9.61 -1.71 1.22
CA SER A 132 9.03 -3.04 1.37
C SER A 132 7.50 -2.99 1.32
N ILE A 133 6.87 -3.96 0.67
CA ILE A 133 5.41 -4.11 0.57
C ILE A 133 4.99 -5.35 1.35
N ALA A 134 4.00 -5.17 2.22
CA ALA A 134 3.46 -6.23 3.06
C ALA A 134 2.50 -7.13 2.25
N PRO A 135 2.43 -8.43 2.58
CA PRO A 135 1.70 -9.44 1.80
C PRO A 135 0.19 -9.23 1.77
N ASP A 136 -0.37 -8.52 2.74
CA ASP A 136 -1.80 -8.37 3.03
C ASP A 136 -2.36 -6.97 2.68
N VAL A 137 -1.53 -6.10 2.11
CA VAL A 137 -1.94 -4.74 1.75
C VAL A 137 -2.67 -4.75 0.42
N ALA A 138 -3.99 -4.54 0.46
CA ALA A 138 -4.85 -4.47 -0.72
C ALA A 138 -4.64 -3.20 -1.56
N PHE A 139 -4.15 -2.11 -0.93
CA PHE A 139 -3.88 -0.84 -1.60
C PHE A 139 -2.50 -0.31 -1.20
N GLY A 140 -1.51 -0.61 -2.04
CA GLY A 140 -0.13 -0.19 -1.84
C GLY A 140 0.25 1.01 -2.69
N THR A 141 1.28 1.74 -2.26
CA THR A 141 2.02 2.68 -3.11
C THR A 141 3.49 2.31 -3.06
N ALA A 142 4.25 2.55 -4.12
CA ALA A 142 5.69 2.38 -4.13
C ALA A 142 6.34 3.28 -5.20
N LYS A 143 7.67 3.24 -5.29
CA LYS A 143 8.38 3.69 -6.49
C LYS A 143 9.21 2.55 -7.06
N LEU A 144 9.26 2.50 -8.38
CA LEU A 144 10.17 1.64 -9.13
C LEU A 144 11.32 2.52 -9.64
N GLY A 145 12.54 2.21 -9.22
CA GLY A 145 13.75 2.90 -9.64
C GLY A 145 14.59 2.09 -10.62
N ASP A 146 15.42 2.79 -11.39
CA ASP A 146 16.43 2.19 -12.28
C ASP A 146 17.68 1.67 -11.54
N HIS A 147 17.79 1.93 -10.23
CA HIS A 147 18.90 1.49 -9.38
C HIS A 147 18.40 1.11 -7.96
N PRO A 148 18.99 0.11 -7.28
CA PRO A 148 18.53 -0.35 -5.96
C PRO A 148 18.71 0.68 -4.84
N ASN A 149 19.76 1.51 -4.94
CA ASN A 149 19.96 2.65 -4.05
C ASN A 149 19.29 3.91 -4.60
N TYR A 150 18.40 4.50 -3.79
CA TYR A 150 17.69 5.75 -4.08
C TYR A 150 18.63 6.87 -4.56
N GLY A 151 19.77 7.08 -3.90
CA GLY A 151 20.69 8.20 -4.21
C GLY A 151 21.43 8.06 -5.54
N ASN A 152 21.42 6.87 -6.13
CA ASN A 152 22.07 6.58 -7.42
C ASN A 152 21.05 6.33 -8.55
N SER A 153 19.76 6.37 -8.23
CA SER A 153 18.70 6.22 -9.22
C SER A 153 18.49 7.54 -9.95
N ASN A 154 18.55 7.50 -11.28
CA ASN A 154 18.34 8.69 -12.11
C ASN A 154 16.86 8.82 -12.50
N HIS A 155 16.16 7.70 -12.63
CA HIS A 155 14.74 7.67 -13.00
C HIS A 155 13.96 6.81 -12.04
N GLN A 156 12.79 7.33 -11.62
CA GLN A 156 11.84 6.63 -10.78
C GLN A 156 10.43 6.90 -11.27
N ILE A 157 9.58 5.89 -11.19
CA ILE A 157 8.15 6.02 -11.46
C ILE A 157 7.35 5.64 -10.22
N GLY A 158 6.28 6.40 -9.95
CA GLY A 158 5.33 6.06 -8.90
C GLY A 158 4.50 4.84 -9.30
N MET A 159 4.20 3.99 -8.32
CA MET A 159 3.32 2.85 -8.51
C MET A 159 2.16 2.93 -7.53
N THR A 160 0.96 2.63 -8.03
CA THR A 160 -0.19 2.24 -7.20
C THR A 160 -0.38 0.75 -7.38
N ILE A 161 -0.36 0.01 -6.28
CA ILE A 161 -0.49 -1.44 -6.25
C ILE A 161 -1.89 -1.77 -5.75
N HIS A 162 -2.66 -2.45 -6.59
CA HIS A 162 -3.98 -2.97 -6.25
C HIS A 162 -3.88 -4.45 -5.93
N SER A 163 -4.70 -4.91 -5.00
CA SER A 163 -4.69 -6.27 -4.46
C SER A 163 -3.42 -6.61 -3.68
N ALA A 164 -3.59 -7.54 -2.75
CA ALA A 164 -2.53 -8.00 -1.87
C ALA A 164 -1.46 -8.78 -2.66
N THR A 165 -0.18 -8.60 -2.33
CA THR A 165 0.91 -9.30 -3.04
C THR A 165 1.04 -10.76 -2.64
N GLY A 166 0.43 -11.19 -1.52
CA GLY A 166 0.49 -12.55 -0.99
C GLY A 166 1.84 -12.95 -0.37
N GLU A 167 2.91 -12.25 -0.73
CA GLU A 167 4.23 -12.36 -0.11
C GLU A 167 4.87 -10.99 0.12
N TRP A 168 5.81 -10.93 1.08
CA TRP A 168 6.62 -9.72 1.30
C TRP A 168 7.50 -9.44 0.08
N ILE A 169 7.44 -8.20 -0.41
CA ILE A 169 8.38 -7.69 -1.41
C ILE A 169 9.34 -6.76 -0.69
N GLU A 170 10.62 -7.10 -0.60
CA GLU A 170 11.59 -6.28 0.15
C GLU A 170 12.06 -5.05 -0.64
N ALA A 171 12.33 -3.95 0.06
CA ALA A 171 12.98 -2.78 -0.52
C ALA A 171 14.33 -3.17 -1.14
N GLY A 172 14.62 -2.65 -2.33
CA GLY A 172 15.80 -2.99 -3.12
C GLY A 172 15.67 -4.29 -3.91
N SER A 173 14.56 -5.02 -3.77
CA SER A 173 14.28 -6.17 -4.65
C SER A 173 14.17 -5.70 -6.10
N LYS A 174 14.78 -6.46 -7.01
CA LYS A 174 14.56 -6.29 -8.43
C LYS A 174 13.26 -6.98 -8.81
N VAL A 175 12.37 -6.25 -9.46
CA VAL A 175 11.05 -6.74 -9.88
C VAL A 175 10.81 -6.43 -11.35
N THR A 176 9.93 -7.19 -11.96
CA THR A 176 9.26 -6.87 -13.22
C THR A 176 7.78 -6.71 -12.92
N VAL A 177 7.21 -5.60 -13.36
CA VAL A 177 5.80 -5.25 -13.13
C VAL A 177 5.13 -4.97 -14.46
N GLN A 178 3.86 -5.36 -14.57
CA GLN A 178 2.96 -4.96 -15.65
C GLN A 178 1.96 -3.95 -15.11
N GLY A 179 1.71 -2.88 -15.86
CA GLY A 179 0.80 -1.84 -15.41
C GLY A 179 0.31 -0.91 -16.49
N VAL A 180 -0.78 -0.21 -16.18
CA VAL A 180 -1.30 0.87 -17.01
C VAL A 180 -0.64 2.18 -16.57
N LEU A 181 0.04 2.85 -17.49
CA LEU A 181 0.62 4.16 -17.22
C LEU A 181 -0.47 5.23 -17.34
N SER A 182 -0.57 6.11 -16.36
CA SER A 182 -1.48 7.25 -16.42
C SER A 182 -0.91 8.49 -15.73
N TYR A 183 -1.32 9.67 -16.21
CA TYR A 183 -0.99 10.92 -15.54
C TYR A 183 -1.98 11.21 -14.40
N GLN A 184 -1.49 11.16 -13.16
CA GLN A 184 -2.29 11.52 -11.98
C GLN A 184 -2.38 13.05 -11.87
N GLN A 185 -3.49 13.63 -12.35
CA GLN A 185 -3.71 15.08 -12.28
C GLN A 185 -3.68 15.64 -10.86
N ARG A 186 -4.16 14.87 -9.87
CA ARG A 186 -4.15 15.28 -8.46
C ARG A 186 -2.72 15.45 -7.92
N GLU A 187 -1.81 14.56 -8.32
CA GLU A 187 -0.43 14.52 -7.81
C GLU A 187 0.59 15.06 -8.81
N LEU A 188 0.10 15.53 -9.97
CA LEU A 188 0.85 16.11 -11.08
C LEU A 188 2.03 15.23 -11.52
N ARG A 189 1.85 13.91 -11.51
CA ARG A 189 2.91 12.93 -11.80
C ARG A 189 2.39 11.73 -12.59
N TRP A 190 3.28 11.12 -13.34
CA TRP A 190 3.03 9.82 -13.96
C TRP A 190 3.05 8.71 -12.91
N ASN A 191 2.10 7.78 -13.03
CA ASN A 191 1.97 6.66 -12.13
C ASN A 191 1.61 5.39 -12.89
N LEU A 192 2.20 4.28 -12.47
CA LEU A 192 1.90 2.96 -12.99
C LEU A 192 0.91 2.25 -12.06
N ALA A 193 -0.30 1.98 -12.53
CA ALA A 193 -1.25 1.14 -11.82
C ALA A 193 -0.90 -0.33 -12.07
N VAL A 194 -0.60 -1.09 -11.03
CA VAL A 194 -0.17 -2.49 -11.10
C VAL A 194 -1.02 -3.39 -10.22
N GLN A 195 -1.02 -4.69 -10.51
CA GLN A 195 -1.64 -5.71 -9.67
C GLN A 195 -0.58 -6.39 -8.79
N GLY A 196 -0.85 -6.45 -7.48
CA GLY A 196 0.05 -7.03 -6.47
C GLY A 196 0.48 -8.47 -6.81
N PRO A 197 -0.46 -9.38 -7.09
CA PRO A 197 -0.15 -10.76 -7.47
C PRO A 197 0.63 -10.92 -8.79
N GLU A 198 0.61 -9.90 -9.66
CA GLU A 198 1.33 -9.91 -10.95
C GLU A 198 2.77 -9.39 -10.83
N ILE A 199 3.21 -8.93 -9.65
CA ILE A 199 4.59 -8.46 -9.46
C ILE A 199 5.55 -9.65 -9.44
N VAL A 200 6.44 -9.72 -10.43
CA VAL A 200 7.42 -10.80 -10.55
C VAL A 200 8.75 -10.38 -9.90
N ILE A 201 9.15 -11.08 -8.83
CA ILE A 201 10.40 -10.83 -8.12
C ILE A 201 11.56 -11.61 -8.75
N ASP A 202 12.67 -10.93 -9.10
CA ASP A 202 13.92 -11.59 -9.48
C ASP A 202 14.67 -12.07 -8.23
N ARG A 203 14.39 -13.32 -7.84
CA ARG A 203 14.99 -13.97 -6.66
C ARG A 203 16.49 -14.23 -6.78
N ASN A 204 17.10 -14.03 -7.95
CA ASN A 204 18.54 -14.16 -8.12
C ASN A 204 19.28 -12.85 -7.78
N HIS A 205 18.58 -11.73 -7.65
CA HIS A 205 19.18 -10.47 -7.24
C HIS A 205 19.39 -10.42 -5.72
N PRO A 206 20.62 -10.19 -5.22
CA PRO A 206 20.86 -10.09 -3.79
C PRO A 206 20.26 -8.81 -3.22
N ILE A 207 19.55 -8.90 -2.10
CA ILE A 207 19.02 -7.76 -1.37
C ILE A 207 20.01 -7.36 -0.28
N GLU A 208 20.34 -6.07 -0.21
CA GLU A 208 21.15 -5.53 0.87
C GLU A 208 20.29 -5.36 2.14
N ILE A 209 20.65 -6.09 3.19
CA ILE A 209 20.02 -5.99 4.51
C ILE A 209 20.78 -4.92 5.31
N PRO A 210 20.15 -3.78 5.63
CA PRO A 210 20.82 -2.71 6.35
C PRO A 210 21.13 -3.13 7.79
N LEU A 211 22.34 -2.79 8.25
CA LEU A 211 22.71 -2.86 9.66
C LEU A 211 22.32 -1.54 10.33
N LEU A 212 21.40 -1.60 11.28
CA LEU A 212 20.97 -0.42 12.01
C LEU A 212 21.99 -0.02 13.07
N ASP A 213 22.22 1.28 13.17
CA ASP A 213 23.08 1.89 14.17
C ASP A 213 22.24 2.49 15.31
N TRP A 214 22.58 2.12 16.55
CA TRP A 214 22.00 2.63 17.78
C TRP A 214 22.22 4.13 17.98
N SER A 215 23.32 4.68 17.46
CA SER A 215 23.60 6.12 17.56
C SER A 215 22.64 6.98 16.72
N SER A 216 22.00 6.35 15.73
CA SER A 216 21.12 6.98 14.74
C SER A 216 19.70 6.41 14.81
N GLN A 217 19.21 6.06 16.01
CA GLN A 217 17.90 5.42 16.18
C GLN A 217 16.73 6.24 15.57
N SER A 218 16.87 7.57 15.49
CA SER A 218 15.89 8.45 14.84
C SER A 218 15.71 8.18 13.34
N THR A 219 16.69 7.56 12.67
CA THR A 219 16.61 7.24 11.24
C THR A 219 16.01 5.86 10.96
N TRP A 220 15.75 5.05 12.00
CA TRP A 220 15.21 3.70 11.84
C TRP A 220 13.83 3.69 11.16
N MET A 221 13.09 4.79 11.25
CA MET A 221 11.82 4.98 10.54
C MET A 221 11.96 4.76 9.02
N TYR A 222 13.10 5.11 8.41
CA TYR A 222 13.36 4.86 6.98
C TYR A 222 13.57 3.37 6.65
N SER A 223 13.79 2.55 7.67
CA SER A 223 13.95 1.10 7.57
C SER A 223 12.73 0.33 8.08
N SER A 224 11.68 1.04 8.47
CA SER A 224 10.43 0.45 8.93
C SER A 224 9.82 -0.44 7.83
N GLY A 225 9.32 -1.60 8.23
CA GLY A 225 8.80 -2.64 7.34
C GLY A 225 9.86 -3.41 6.57
N ARG A 226 11.16 -3.05 6.65
CA ARG A 226 12.25 -3.80 6.00
C ARG A 226 12.80 -4.88 6.91
N THR A 227 13.35 -5.93 6.30
CA THR A 227 14.28 -6.83 7.01
C THR A 227 15.58 -6.08 7.31
N VAL A 228 16.02 -6.07 8.57
CA VAL A 228 17.21 -5.38 9.06
C VAL A 228 18.07 -6.30 9.94
N ASP A 229 19.35 -5.96 10.06
CA ASP A 229 20.24 -6.51 11.07
C ASP A 229 20.44 -5.46 12.19
N VAL A 230 20.40 -5.89 13.46
CA VAL A 230 20.71 -5.04 14.62
C VAL A 230 21.63 -5.81 15.56
N ALA A 231 22.75 -5.21 15.96
CA ALA A 231 23.71 -5.82 16.88
C ALA A 231 23.56 -5.22 18.29
N GLY A 232 23.44 -6.04 19.33
CA GLY A 232 23.32 -5.58 20.71
C GLY A 232 23.41 -6.72 21.71
N THR A 233 23.25 -6.41 22.99
CA THR A 233 23.17 -7.39 24.06
C THR A 233 21.71 -7.78 24.26
N LEU A 234 21.41 -9.07 24.17
CA LEU A 234 20.04 -9.57 24.36
C LEU A 234 19.74 -9.77 25.84
N SER A 235 18.62 -9.22 26.31
CA SER A 235 18.06 -9.39 27.65
C SER A 235 16.73 -10.12 27.55
N ILE A 236 16.58 -11.21 28.31
CA ILE A 236 15.34 -11.96 28.44
C ILE A 236 14.91 -11.93 29.90
N SER A 237 13.79 -11.25 30.18
CA SER A 237 13.22 -11.10 31.52
C SER A 237 11.71 -11.23 31.47
N ASP A 238 11.12 -12.08 32.32
CA ASP A 238 9.67 -12.34 32.38
C ASP A 238 9.04 -12.65 31.01
N GLY A 239 9.76 -13.38 30.16
CA GLY A 239 9.32 -13.73 28.80
C GLY A 239 9.39 -12.58 27.78
N LYS A 240 9.84 -11.39 28.17
CA LYS A 240 10.07 -10.26 27.27
C LYS A 240 11.51 -10.26 26.80
N TRP A 241 11.67 -10.14 25.49
CA TRP A 241 12.98 -10.08 24.84
C TRP A 241 13.27 -8.63 24.45
N GLN A 242 14.41 -8.12 24.88
CA GLN A 242 14.87 -6.78 24.56
C GLN A 242 16.31 -6.83 24.11
N LEU A 243 16.61 -6.15 23.01
CA LEU A 243 17.97 -5.93 22.54
C LEU A 243 18.39 -4.52 22.97
N GLU A 244 19.55 -4.41 23.60
CA GLU A 244 20.12 -3.14 24.03
C GLU A 244 21.44 -2.87 23.29
N GLY A 245 21.66 -1.62 22.91
CA GLY A 245 22.87 -1.20 22.22
C GLY A 245 23.68 -0.17 22.99
N SER A 246 24.60 0.47 22.27
CA SER A 246 25.48 1.51 22.81
C SER A 246 24.75 2.80 23.19
N SER A 247 23.56 3.04 22.64
CA SER A 247 22.73 4.23 22.89
C SER A 247 21.27 3.99 22.51
N GLY A 248 20.39 4.92 22.86
CA GLY A 248 18.97 4.89 22.47
C GLY A 248 18.09 4.06 23.41
N SER A 249 16.82 3.91 23.03
CA SER A 249 15.84 3.11 23.75
C SER A 249 15.96 1.63 23.37
N PRO A 250 15.76 0.68 24.30
CA PRO A 250 15.79 -0.75 24.00
C PRO A 250 14.85 -1.13 22.84
N LEU A 251 15.31 -2.01 21.97
CA LEU A 251 14.53 -2.57 20.88
C LEU A 251 13.82 -3.82 21.39
N CYS A 252 12.51 -3.90 21.26
CA CYS A 252 11.80 -5.14 21.59
C CYS A 252 12.11 -6.22 20.54
N VAL A 253 12.19 -7.48 20.94
CA VAL A 253 12.41 -8.60 20.00
C VAL A 253 11.22 -9.53 20.09
N LEU A 254 10.67 -9.91 18.94
CA LEU A 254 9.64 -10.92 18.83
C LEU A 254 10.30 -12.18 18.29
N PRO A 255 10.66 -13.12 19.18
CA PRO A 255 11.46 -14.28 18.81
C PRO A 255 10.69 -15.22 17.87
N SER A 256 11.41 -15.86 16.96
CA SER A 256 10.91 -17.03 16.24
C SER A 256 10.87 -18.25 17.18
N GLN A 257 10.23 -19.35 16.75
CA GLN A 257 10.25 -20.59 17.52
C GLN A 257 11.68 -21.11 17.77
N GLN A 258 12.56 -20.96 16.78
CA GLN A 258 13.97 -21.36 16.91
C GLN A 258 14.71 -20.55 17.98
N ASP A 259 14.40 -19.24 18.09
CA ASP A 259 14.98 -18.39 19.12
C ASP A 259 14.47 -18.81 20.50
N LEU A 260 13.16 -19.06 20.64
CA LEU A 260 12.56 -19.55 21.89
C LEU A 260 13.22 -20.84 22.39
N ASP A 261 13.47 -21.79 21.48
CA ASP A 261 14.13 -23.05 21.81
C ASP A 261 15.58 -22.86 22.29
N SER A 262 16.19 -21.71 21.96
CA SER A 262 17.58 -21.35 22.29
C SER A 262 17.70 -20.27 23.37
N ALA A 263 16.59 -19.86 24.00
CA ALA A 263 16.51 -18.69 24.89
C ALA A 263 17.59 -18.65 25.98
N ASP A 264 17.80 -19.78 26.67
CA ASP A 264 18.76 -19.89 27.78
C ASP A 264 20.21 -19.62 27.34
N SER A 265 20.55 -19.91 26.08
CA SER A 265 21.88 -19.68 25.51
C SER A 265 22.07 -18.26 24.97
N LEU A 266 20.97 -17.56 24.67
CA LEU A 266 20.97 -16.24 24.07
C LEU A 266 20.90 -15.12 25.12
N ASN A 267 20.32 -15.38 26.30
CA ASN A 267 20.18 -14.37 27.34
C ASN A 267 21.54 -13.84 27.84
N GLY A 268 21.71 -12.53 27.84
CA GLY A 268 22.95 -11.83 28.21
C GLY A 268 24.06 -11.88 27.17
N SER A 269 23.80 -12.41 25.97
CA SER A 269 24.81 -12.52 24.91
C SER A 269 24.84 -11.30 23.99
N ASP A 270 26.04 -10.93 23.54
CA ASP A 270 26.21 -9.96 22.46
C ASP A 270 25.95 -10.66 21.12
N ILE A 271 24.90 -10.25 20.43
CA ILE A 271 24.41 -10.92 19.23
C ILE A 271 24.00 -9.92 18.15
N ARG A 272 24.14 -10.33 16.89
CA ARG A 272 23.49 -9.67 15.76
C ARG A 272 22.21 -10.41 15.42
N MET A 273 21.07 -9.75 15.64
CA MET A 273 19.76 -10.31 15.31
C MET A 273 19.25 -9.74 13.98
N ARG A 274 18.70 -10.62 13.16
CA ARG A 274 17.99 -10.28 11.92
C ARG A 274 16.49 -10.43 12.12
N GLY A 275 15.71 -9.46 11.65
CA GLY A 275 14.25 -9.54 11.59
C GLY A 275 13.65 -8.31 10.91
N ARG A 276 12.33 -8.26 10.82
CA ARG A 276 11.61 -7.11 10.25
C ARG A 276 11.47 -6.02 11.30
N LEU A 277 11.85 -4.79 10.94
CA LEU A 277 11.66 -3.65 11.83
C LEU A 277 10.20 -3.21 11.78
N VAL A 278 9.50 -3.29 12.92
CA VAL A 278 8.09 -2.90 13.05
C VAL A 278 7.90 -1.99 14.24
N TRP A 279 6.88 -1.12 14.18
CA TRP A 279 6.51 -0.29 15.32
C TRP A 279 5.48 -1.03 16.18
N ASN A 280 5.73 -1.11 17.49
CA ASN A 280 4.76 -1.64 18.43
C ASN A 280 3.98 -0.49 19.07
N THR A 281 2.69 -0.40 18.75
CA THR A 281 1.81 0.67 19.23
C THR A 281 1.49 0.55 20.72
N ALA A 282 1.40 -0.67 21.25
CA ALA A 282 1.08 -0.91 22.65
C ALA A 282 2.20 -0.44 23.60
N SER A 283 3.45 -0.56 23.17
CA SER A 283 4.62 -0.11 23.95
C SER A 283 5.25 1.19 23.43
N SER A 284 4.77 1.73 22.31
CA SER A 284 5.35 2.90 21.63
C SER A 284 6.86 2.77 21.42
N SER A 285 7.29 1.62 20.89
CA SER A 285 8.71 1.29 20.71
C SER A 285 8.94 0.51 19.41
N TRP A 286 10.17 0.60 18.88
CA TRP A 286 10.61 -0.27 17.80
C TRP A 286 10.70 -1.73 18.28
N CYS A 287 10.35 -2.64 17.38
CA CYS A 287 10.43 -4.07 17.58
C CYS A 287 11.06 -4.75 16.36
N LEU A 288 11.81 -5.82 16.62
CA LEU A 288 12.35 -6.71 15.61
C LEU A 288 11.48 -7.96 15.55
N ASP A 289 10.64 -8.08 14.52
CA ASP A 289 9.83 -9.26 14.28
C ASP A 289 10.63 -10.34 13.57
N LYS A 290 10.81 -11.48 14.22
CA LYS A 290 11.46 -12.68 13.65
C LYS A 290 10.49 -13.84 13.47
N GLY A 291 9.28 -13.72 13.99
CA GLY A 291 8.27 -14.78 13.97
C GLY A 291 7.23 -14.62 12.86
N ASP A 292 7.29 -13.52 12.10
CA ASP A 292 6.26 -13.11 11.13
C ASP A 292 4.86 -13.19 11.76
N GLN A 293 4.73 -12.75 13.01
CA GLN A 293 3.48 -12.86 13.74
C GLN A 293 2.56 -11.70 13.35
N SER A 294 1.42 -12.01 12.74
CA SER A 294 0.34 -11.04 12.52
C SER A 294 -0.24 -10.61 13.88
N SER A 295 0.27 -9.51 14.43
CA SER A 295 -0.26 -8.90 15.64
C SER A 295 -0.81 -7.52 15.30
N PRO A 296 -2.05 -7.18 15.70
CA PRO A 296 -2.65 -5.89 15.39
C PRO A 296 -1.92 -4.71 16.05
N ASN A 297 -1.07 -4.98 17.05
CA ASN A 297 -0.26 -3.97 17.71
C ASN A 297 1.10 -3.74 17.02
N LEU A 298 1.45 -4.55 16.03
CA LEU A 298 2.67 -4.42 15.24
C LEU A 298 2.31 -3.85 13.89
N VAL A 299 2.87 -2.69 13.59
CA VAL A 299 2.58 -1.99 12.34
C VAL A 299 3.89 -1.75 11.60
N ALA A 300 4.00 -2.30 10.40
CA ALA A 300 5.00 -1.86 9.44
C ALA A 300 4.52 -0.53 8.87
N THR A 301 5.29 0.56 8.97
CA THR A 301 4.78 1.86 8.49
C THR A 301 4.61 1.92 6.97
N SER A 302 5.12 0.93 6.25
CA SER A 302 4.88 0.74 4.82
C SER A 302 3.54 0.11 4.47
N SER A 303 2.85 -0.53 5.44
CA SER A 303 1.51 -1.12 5.31
C SER A 303 0.40 -0.20 5.81
N ILE A 304 0.72 1.08 6.04
CA ILE A 304 -0.22 2.04 6.59
C ILE A 304 -0.92 2.79 5.46
N ASP A 305 -2.25 2.65 5.40
CA ASP A 305 -3.12 3.45 4.56
C ASP A 305 -3.02 4.93 4.94
N ASP A 306 -2.88 5.82 3.95
CA ASP A 306 -2.88 7.26 4.21
C ASP A 306 -4.29 7.68 4.70
N LEU A 307 -4.36 8.08 5.97
CA LEU A 307 -5.60 8.46 6.65
C LEU A 307 -6.37 9.54 5.88
N LEU A 308 -5.68 10.49 5.24
CA LEU A 308 -6.35 11.58 4.51
C LEU A 308 -7.02 11.07 3.23
N VAL A 309 -6.38 10.13 2.53
CA VAL A 309 -6.95 9.49 1.35
C VAL A 309 -8.17 8.67 1.74
N MET A 310 -8.09 7.91 2.83
CA MET A 310 -9.19 7.08 3.31
C MET A 310 -10.37 7.90 3.86
N LEU A 311 -10.12 9.00 4.60
CA LEU A 311 -11.15 9.95 5.03
C LEU A 311 -11.90 10.58 3.86
N SER A 312 -11.19 10.88 2.77
CA SER A 312 -11.79 11.48 1.57
C SER A 312 -12.66 10.50 0.79
N ALA A 313 -12.32 9.21 0.82
CA ALA A 313 -13.02 8.16 0.07
C ALA A 313 -14.21 7.57 0.85
N ASN A 314 -14.05 7.29 2.15
CA ASN A 314 -15.10 6.75 3.01
C ASN A 314 -14.83 6.99 4.52
N PRO A 315 -15.29 8.11 5.09
CA PRO A 315 -14.99 8.47 6.49
C PRO A 315 -15.62 7.52 7.52
N SER A 316 -16.68 6.79 7.14
CA SER A 316 -17.42 5.86 8.01
C SER A 316 -16.57 4.70 8.53
N VAL A 317 -15.58 4.27 7.75
CA VAL A 317 -14.73 3.11 8.04
C VAL A 317 -13.84 3.35 9.27
N ILE A 318 -13.35 4.58 9.44
CA ILE A 318 -12.51 4.99 10.59
C ILE A 318 -13.31 4.94 11.89
N PHE A 319 -14.59 5.31 11.85
CA PHE A 319 -15.45 5.30 13.04
C PHE A 319 -15.84 3.89 13.48
N ASN A 320 -15.80 2.91 12.57
CA ASN A 320 -16.12 1.52 12.88
C ASN A 320 -14.95 0.78 13.54
N ASN A 321 -13.71 1.30 13.46
CA ASN A 321 -12.50 0.71 14.03
C ASN A 321 -11.78 1.69 14.97
N PRO A 322 -12.36 2.03 16.14
CA PRO A 322 -11.85 3.08 17.04
C PRO A 322 -10.49 2.79 17.72
N GLY A 323 -9.87 1.65 17.46
CA GLY A 323 -8.54 1.28 17.92
C GLY A 323 -7.47 1.22 16.82
N GLN A 324 -7.84 1.50 15.57
CA GLN A 324 -6.92 1.44 14.44
C GLN A 324 -6.06 2.71 14.40
N VAL A 325 -4.76 2.52 14.23
CA VAL A 325 -3.78 3.60 14.13
C VAL A 325 -3.48 3.83 12.67
N TYR A 326 -3.44 5.09 12.27
CA TYR A 326 -3.12 5.50 10.90
C TYR A 326 -1.96 6.47 10.93
N THR A 327 -1.17 6.47 9.86
CA THR A 327 -0.13 7.46 9.62
C THR A 327 -0.69 8.46 8.62
N VAL A 328 -0.53 9.72 8.95
CA VAL A 328 -1.04 10.80 8.13
C VAL A 328 0.13 11.61 7.59
N SER A 329 0.20 11.76 6.26
CA SER A 329 1.10 12.71 5.62
C SER A 329 0.32 13.97 5.30
N ALA A 330 0.56 15.03 6.05
CA ALA A 330 -0.23 16.25 6.01
C ALA A 330 0.65 17.49 6.16
N PHE A 331 0.00 18.65 6.21
CA PHE A 331 0.62 19.92 6.56
C PHE A 331 0.00 20.48 7.84
N MET A 332 0.80 21.13 8.68
CA MET A 332 0.29 21.90 9.81
C MET A 332 -0.60 23.04 9.31
N LYS A 333 -1.84 23.12 9.78
CA LYS A 333 -2.74 24.23 9.43
C LYS A 333 -2.35 25.55 10.12
N TYR A 334 -1.92 25.46 11.37
CA TYR A 334 -1.50 26.59 12.19
C TYR A 334 -0.16 26.30 12.85
N ALA A 335 0.60 27.35 13.12
CA ALA A 335 1.82 27.22 13.89
C ALA A 335 1.51 26.79 15.33
N LEU A 336 2.39 25.97 15.90
CA LEU A 336 2.22 25.37 17.21
C LEU A 336 3.47 25.61 18.06
N GLU A 337 3.28 26.17 19.25
CA GLU A 337 4.37 26.71 20.03
C GLU A 337 5.15 25.62 20.81
N PRO A 338 6.45 25.84 21.09
CA PRO A 338 7.24 24.99 21.97
C PRO A 338 6.67 24.99 23.40
N SER A 339 6.97 23.95 24.17
CA SER A 339 6.70 23.86 25.63
C SER A 339 5.23 23.78 26.08
N VAL A 340 4.28 23.59 25.16
CA VAL A 340 2.88 23.27 25.52
C VAL A 340 2.70 21.75 25.56
N GLU A 341 2.10 21.25 26.64
CA GLU A 341 1.67 19.86 26.77
C GLU A 341 0.29 19.68 26.13
N ASP A 342 0.13 18.61 25.35
CA ASP A 342 -1.14 18.13 24.79
C ASP A 342 -1.99 19.22 24.08
N GLU A 343 -1.37 19.92 23.13
CA GLU A 343 -2.03 21.01 22.42
C GLU A 343 -2.86 20.50 21.24
N SER A 344 -4.10 20.99 21.13
CA SER A 344 -4.95 20.73 19.96
C SER A 344 -4.46 21.50 18.74
N ALA A 345 -4.26 20.79 17.64
CA ALA A 345 -3.83 21.32 16.36
C ALA A 345 -4.70 20.78 15.21
N TYR A 346 -4.39 21.21 14.00
CA TYR A 346 -5.06 20.73 12.80
C TYR A 346 -4.05 20.35 11.73
N PHE A 347 -4.24 19.19 11.13
CA PHE A 347 -3.57 18.75 9.91
C PHE A 347 -4.46 19.03 8.70
N THR A 348 -3.85 19.39 7.57
CA THR A 348 -4.53 19.64 6.29
C THR A 348 -3.80 18.96 5.14
N ASP A 349 -4.55 18.63 4.10
CA ASP A 349 -4.11 18.02 2.84
C ASP A 349 -3.29 18.96 1.92
N SER A 350 -3.11 20.24 2.27
CA SER A 350 -2.33 21.18 1.46
C SER A 350 -1.49 22.15 2.29
N GLN A 351 -0.35 22.58 1.74
CA GLN A 351 0.54 23.56 2.37
C GLN A 351 -0.10 24.96 2.53
N GLY A 352 -1.10 25.29 1.71
CA GLY A 352 -1.76 26.59 1.69
C GLY A 352 -3.01 26.62 2.57
N TYR A 353 -3.37 27.82 3.05
CA TYR A 353 -4.65 28.04 3.76
C TYR A 353 -5.88 27.73 2.88
N THR A 354 -5.70 27.72 1.56
CA THR A 354 -6.67 27.33 0.52
C THR A 354 -5.92 26.69 -0.65
N PRO A 355 -6.36 25.55 -1.21
CA PRO A 355 -7.69 24.94 -1.10
C PRO A 355 -7.70 23.68 -0.21
N GLY A 356 -7.14 23.72 1.01
CA GLY A 356 -7.19 22.56 1.90
C GLY A 356 -8.63 22.20 2.27
N TRP A 357 -9.21 21.20 1.59
CA TRP A 357 -10.63 20.83 1.75
C TRP A 357 -10.82 19.85 2.91
N THR A 358 -9.77 19.10 3.26
CA THR A 358 -9.81 18.11 4.34
C THR A 358 -8.94 18.55 5.50
N SER A 359 -9.54 18.67 6.69
CA SER A 359 -8.80 18.97 7.92
C SER A 359 -9.12 17.98 9.02
N ILE A 360 -8.09 17.48 9.69
CA ILE A 360 -8.21 16.58 10.84
C ILE A 360 -7.80 17.35 12.08
N ALA A 361 -8.65 17.34 13.11
CA ALA A 361 -8.29 17.83 14.43
C ALA A 361 -7.41 16.78 15.13
N VAL A 362 -6.27 17.19 15.65
CA VAL A 362 -5.31 16.31 16.31
C VAL A 362 -4.89 16.88 17.65
N THR A 363 -4.49 16.03 18.58
CA THR A 363 -3.83 16.45 19.82
C THR A 363 -2.39 15.99 19.75
N ILE A 364 -1.45 16.93 19.83
CA ILE A 364 -0.02 16.62 19.71
C ILE A 364 0.59 16.61 21.12
N PRO A 365 1.02 15.45 21.64
CA PRO A 365 1.57 15.34 22.98
C PRO A 365 2.90 16.11 23.13
N GLY A 366 3.19 16.61 24.34
CA GLY A 366 4.32 17.51 24.61
C GLY A 366 5.29 17.05 25.72
N PRO A 367 6.32 17.85 26.07
CA PRO A 367 6.70 19.15 25.50
C PRO A 367 7.77 19.08 24.40
N ARG A 368 7.66 19.98 23.42
CA ARG A 368 8.57 20.11 22.26
C ARG A 368 9.51 21.31 22.41
N ALA A 369 10.73 21.17 21.86
CA ALA A 369 11.79 22.18 21.93
C ALA A 369 11.73 23.23 20.79
N THR A 370 10.98 22.96 19.72
CA THR A 370 10.91 23.79 18.51
C THR A 370 9.47 24.02 18.07
N TRP A 371 9.25 25.10 17.33
CA TRP A 371 7.97 25.39 16.68
C TRP A 371 7.65 24.34 15.62
N LEU A 372 6.37 24.03 15.46
CA LEU A 372 5.85 23.46 14.22
C LEU A 372 5.21 24.60 13.44
N GLU A 373 5.67 24.86 12.23
CA GLU A 373 5.25 26.02 11.45
C GLU A 373 4.01 25.72 10.61
N ALA A 374 3.15 26.72 10.38
CA ALA A 374 2.05 26.57 9.43
C ALA A 374 2.57 26.24 8.02
N GLY A 375 1.94 25.29 7.34
CA GLY A 375 2.39 24.80 6.03
C GLY A 375 3.63 23.90 6.09
N GLN A 376 4.12 23.54 7.28
CA GLN A 376 5.16 22.53 7.42
C GLN A 376 4.58 21.14 7.14
N ALA A 377 5.27 20.36 6.30
CA ALA A 377 4.92 18.96 6.07
C ALA A 377 5.18 18.14 7.35
N VAL A 378 4.21 17.31 7.71
CA VAL A 378 4.23 16.47 8.90
C VAL A 378 3.82 15.07 8.50
N THR A 379 4.54 14.09 9.03
CA THR A 379 4.12 12.70 9.05
C THR A 379 3.92 12.33 10.51
N ALA A 380 2.69 12.01 10.89
CA ALA A 380 2.29 11.76 12.27
C ALA A 380 1.54 10.43 12.41
#